data_AF-A0A2E1LWG2-F1
#
_entry.id   AF-A0A2E1LWG2-F1
#
_cell.length_a   1.000
_cell.length_b   1.000
_cell.length_c   1.000
_cell.angle_alpha   90.00
_cell.angle_beta   90.00
_cell.angle_gamma   90.00
#
_symmetry.space_group_name_H-M   'P 1'
#
loop_
_entity.id
_entity.type
_entity.pdbx_description
1 polymer ?
#
loop_
_entity_poly.entity_id
_entity_poly.type
_entity_poly.pdbx_seq_one_letter_code
_entity_poly.pdbx_strand_id
1 'polypeptide(L)'
;MMAWSTLWLWGPWCWACCSGAPEWPDRGEANAQWVRQAIEWRMKVGLDDCQEVVPALDAWTLEWLSESDRIHVSIQSSDWPFLAYAPELQSVLVQRLALDVLSFQTSTQVQIVADVRRVARRSGGIWDDALGRAFDNAEGLAKSRDRRAP
;
A
#
# COMPACT_ATOMS: atom_id res chain seq x y z
N MET A 1 6.97 46.76 23.28
CA MET A 1 6.20 47.16 22.09
C MET A 1 6.44 46.12 21.02
N MET A 2 5.35 45.49 20.58
CA MET A 2 5.31 44.47 19.51
C MET A 2 5.47 45.12 18.14
N ALA A 3 6.16 44.42 17.24
CA ALA A 3 5.88 44.32 15.80
C ALA A 3 6.76 43.16 15.28
N TRP A 4 6.32 41.90 15.30
CA TRP A 4 5.38 41.24 14.38
C TRP A 4 5.74 41.38 12.90
N SER A 5 5.79 40.21 12.25
CA SER A 5 5.52 39.94 10.82
C SER A 5 6.74 39.77 9.94
N THR A 6 7.18 38.52 9.78
CA THR A 6 7.24 37.80 8.48
C THR A 6 7.84 36.40 8.69
N LEU A 7 7.04 35.46 9.19
CA LEU A 7 7.26 34.04 8.90
C LEU A 7 6.02 33.55 8.16
N TRP A 8 6.07 33.80 6.85
CA TRP A 8 5.71 32.85 5.80
C TRP A 8 4.54 31.91 6.14
N LEU A 9 3.38 32.33 5.66
CA LEU A 9 2.34 31.52 4.99
C LEU A 9 2.70 30.04 4.73
N TRP A 10 2.56 29.19 5.74
CA TRP A 10 2.25 27.76 5.53
C TRP A 10 0.75 27.62 5.80
N GLY A 11 -0.02 27.45 4.72
CA GLY A 11 -1.48 27.33 4.79
C GLY A 11 -1.91 26.11 5.63
N PRO A 12 -3.10 26.15 6.26
CA PRO A 12 -3.55 25.14 7.22
C PRO A 12 -4.12 23.87 6.56
N TRP A 13 -3.57 23.41 5.42
CA TRP A 13 -4.20 22.41 4.54
C TRP A 13 -3.39 21.12 4.30
N CYS A 14 -2.69 20.59 5.30
CA CYS A 14 -2.14 19.21 5.23
C CYS A 14 -2.74 18.24 6.25
N TRP A 15 -3.63 18.70 7.13
CA TRP A 15 -4.06 17.89 8.30
C TRP A 15 -5.14 16.85 7.92
N ALA A 16 -5.81 17.02 6.77
CA ALA A 16 -6.85 16.11 6.28
C ALA A 16 -6.34 15.10 5.23
N CYS A 17 -5.22 15.35 4.56
CA CYS A 17 -4.74 14.52 3.45
C CYS A 17 -4.28 13.13 3.92
N CYS A 18 -3.70 13.05 5.12
CA CYS A 18 -3.20 11.80 5.70
C CYS A 18 -3.98 11.36 6.96
N SER A 19 -5.25 11.76 7.03
CA SER A 19 -6.11 11.42 8.17
C SER A 19 -6.13 9.91 8.42
N GLY A 20 -5.97 9.53 9.68
CA GLY A 20 -5.96 8.14 10.13
C GLY A 20 -4.68 7.36 9.83
N ALA A 21 -3.60 8.02 9.37
CA ALA A 21 -2.27 7.42 9.35
C ALA A 21 -1.89 7.00 10.78
N PRO A 22 -1.21 5.85 10.96
CA PRO A 22 -0.74 5.46 12.29
C PRO A 22 0.26 6.49 12.82
N GLU A 23 0.27 6.69 14.13
CA GLU A 23 1.36 7.41 14.77
C GLU A 23 2.69 6.68 14.54
N TRP A 24 3.79 7.43 14.37
CA TRP A 24 5.12 6.84 14.23
C TRP A 24 5.51 6.12 15.54
N PRO A 25 6.31 5.04 15.49
CA PRO A 25 6.67 4.29 16.69
C PRO A 25 7.46 5.17 17.68
N ASP A 26 7.06 5.19 18.96
CA ASP A 26 7.61 6.08 20.01
C ASP A 26 9.13 6.00 20.21
N ARG A 27 9.74 4.85 19.87
CA ARG A 27 11.20 4.62 19.99
C ARG A 27 11.92 4.51 18.65
N GLY A 28 11.22 4.81 17.54
CA GLY A 28 11.75 4.63 16.19
C GLY A 28 11.92 3.15 15.78
N GLU A 29 11.33 2.22 16.52
CA GLU A 29 11.38 0.78 16.22
C GLU A 29 10.02 0.28 15.76
N ALA A 30 9.93 -0.14 14.49
CA ALA A 30 8.73 -0.79 13.97
C ALA A 30 8.53 -2.16 14.62
N ASN A 31 7.29 -2.46 15.02
CA ASN A 31 6.90 -3.78 15.53
C ASN A 31 5.73 -4.33 14.70
N ALA A 32 5.43 -5.63 14.87
CA ALA A 32 4.40 -6.30 14.07
C ALA A 32 3.02 -5.63 14.15
N GLN A 33 2.64 -5.07 15.32
CA GLN A 33 1.38 -4.37 15.48
C GLN A 33 1.35 -3.07 14.68
N TRP A 34 2.42 -2.27 14.76
CA TRP A 34 2.55 -1.03 14.00
C TRP A 34 2.57 -1.31 12.50
N VAL A 35 3.37 -2.28 12.04
CA VAL A 35 3.45 -2.66 10.62
C VAL A 35 2.10 -3.08 10.08
N ARG A 36 1.33 -3.89 10.83
CA ARG A 36 -0.04 -4.26 10.45
C ARG A 36 -0.93 -3.02 10.26
N GLN A 37 -0.95 -2.11 11.23
CA GLN A 37 -1.77 -0.88 11.16
C GLN A 37 -1.34 0.03 10.01
N ALA A 38 -0.03 0.15 9.79
CA ALA A 38 0.55 0.91 8.69
C ALA A 38 0.12 0.36 7.34
N ILE A 39 0.21 -0.95 7.13
CA ILE A 39 -0.23 -1.58 5.89
C ILE A 39 -1.77 -1.48 5.72
N GLU A 40 -2.56 -1.64 6.78
CA GLU A 40 -4.02 -1.45 6.73
C GLU A 40 -4.40 -0.03 6.28
N TRP A 41 -3.68 0.97 6.78
CA TRP A 41 -3.86 2.36 6.33
C TRP A 41 -3.39 2.53 4.89
N ARG A 42 -2.26 1.91 4.52
CA ARG A 42 -1.66 2.02 3.19
C ARG A 42 -2.57 1.54 2.07
N MET A 43 -3.42 0.53 2.32
CA MET A 43 -4.44 0.05 1.38
C MET A 43 -5.59 1.04 1.15
N LYS A 44 -5.64 2.15 1.91
CA LYS A 44 -6.66 3.20 1.83
C LYS A 44 -6.13 4.47 1.15
N VAL A 45 -4.88 4.52 0.69
CA VAL A 45 -4.31 5.70 0.04
C VAL A 45 -3.62 5.32 -1.27
N GLY A 46 -3.65 6.23 -2.25
CA GLY A 46 -2.85 6.14 -3.46
C GLY A 46 -1.35 6.29 -3.16
N LEU A 47 -0.51 5.99 -4.15
CA LEU A 47 0.93 6.19 -4.10
C LEU A 47 1.29 7.67 -3.83
N ASP A 48 0.49 8.61 -4.35
CA ASP A 48 0.77 10.05 -4.32
C ASP A 48 -0.09 10.86 -3.33
N ASP A 49 -1.09 10.26 -2.68
CA ASP A 49 -2.07 10.98 -1.83
C ASP A 49 -1.42 11.66 -0.61
N CYS A 50 -0.28 11.14 -0.15
CA CYS A 50 0.43 11.53 1.07
C CYS A 50 1.95 11.47 0.88
N GLN A 51 2.50 12.37 0.06
CA GLN A 51 3.91 12.34 -0.36
C GLN A 51 4.92 12.40 0.80
N GLU A 52 4.54 12.95 1.95
CA GLU A 52 5.40 13.00 3.14
C GLU A 52 5.35 11.71 3.99
N VAL A 53 4.26 10.93 3.88
CA VAL A 53 4.01 9.76 4.75
C VAL A 53 4.18 8.45 4.00
N VAL A 54 3.61 8.32 2.80
CA VAL A 54 3.57 7.08 2.03
C VAL A 54 4.99 6.53 1.76
N PRO A 55 5.98 7.31 1.28
CA PRO A 55 7.31 6.77 1.03
C PRO A 55 8.01 6.27 2.30
N ALA A 56 7.89 7.01 3.40
CA ALA A 56 8.50 6.62 4.67
C ALA A 56 7.83 5.36 5.26
N LEU A 57 6.51 5.29 5.20
CA LEU A 57 5.73 4.14 5.64
C LEU A 57 6.03 2.90 4.79
N ASP A 58 6.11 3.06 3.46
CA ASP A 58 6.47 1.97 2.56
C ASP A 58 7.89 1.45 2.85
N ALA A 59 8.87 2.34 3.04
CA ALA A 59 10.22 1.96 3.38
C ALA A 59 10.29 1.16 4.69
N TRP A 60 9.72 1.68 5.78
CA TRP A 60 9.79 1.04 7.10
C TRP A 60 9.05 -0.29 7.16
N THR A 61 7.88 -0.38 6.53
CA THR A 61 7.14 -1.63 6.50
C THR A 61 7.85 -2.68 5.65
N LEU A 62 8.43 -2.30 4.51
CA LEU A 62 9.17 -3.24 3.66
C LEU A 62 10.50 -3.68 4.30
N GLU A 63 11.22 -2.77 4.96
CA GLU A 63 12.43 -3.09 5.73
C GLU A 63 12.11 -4.12 6.82
N TRP A 64 11.11 -3.83 7.66
CA TRP A 64 10.69 -4.74 8.72
C TRP A 64 10.23 -6.11 8.19
N LEU A 65 9.52 -6.13 7.06
CA LEU A 65 9.12 -7.38 6.41
C LEU A 65 10.33 -8.15 5.86
N SER A 66 11.34 -7.47 5.33
CA SER A 66 12.54 -8.09 4.78
C SER A 66 13.42 -8.76 5.83
N GLU A 67 13.38 -8.26 7.06
CA GLU A 67 14.10 -8.83 8.22
C GLU A 67 13.30 -9.92 8.95
N SER A 68 12.05 -10.18 8.53
CA SER A 68 11.17 -11.11 9.23
C SER A 68 11.46 -12.56 8.87
N ASP A 69 11.90 -13.36 9.84
CA ASP A 69 12.03 -14.81 9.68
C ASP A 69 10.69 -15.56 9.52
N ARG A 70 9.56 -14.89 9.79
CA ARG A 70 8.23 -15.52 9.87
C ARG A 70 7.30 -15.15 8.72
N ILE A 71 7.54 -14.03 8.06
CA ILE A 71 6.67 -13.54 7.00
C ILE A 71 7.40 -13.72 5.69
N HIS A 72 6.89 -14.60 4.84
CA HIS A 72 7.45 -14.87 3.52
C HIS A 72 6.38 -14.61 2.48
N VAL A 73 6.64 -13.64 1.61
CA VAL A 73 5.75 -13.28 0.51
C VAL A 73 6.40 -13.73 -0.80
N SER A 74 5.80 -14.71 -1.46
CA SER A 74 6.25 -15.17 -2.78
C SER A 74 5.41 -14.54 -3.88
N ILE A 75 6.06 -13.82 -4.79
CA ILE A 75 5.41 -13.19 -5.95
C ILE A 75 5.94 -13.85 -7.21
N GLN A 76 5.05 -14.49 -7.96
CA GLN A 76 5.31 -14.87 -9.35
C GLN A 76 4.69 -13.81 -10.24
N SER A 77 5.48 -13.03 -10.97
CA SER A 77 4.98 -11.88 -11.75
C SER A 77 3.93 -12.27 -12.80
N SER A 78 3.97 -13.50 -13.30
CA SER A 78 2.94 -14.07 -14.19
C SER A 78 1.54 -14.12 -13.57
N ASP A 79 1.46 -14.10 -12.24
CA ASP A 79 0.20 -14.13 -11.52
C ASP A 79 -0.43 -12.74 -11.39
N TRP A 80 0.35 -11.68 -11.63
CA TRP A 80 0.01 -10.29 -11.37
C TRP A 80 0.34 -9.40 -12.59
N PRO A 81 -0.40 -9.54 -13.71
CA PRO A 81 -0.04 -8.91 -14.98
C PRO A 81 -0.03 -7.37 -14.96
N PHE A 82 -0.69 -6.74 -13.98
CA PHE A 82 -0.63 -5.28 -13.80
C PHE A 82 0.79 -4.78 -13.46
N LEU A 83 1.66 -5.61 -12.88
CA LEU A 83 3.05 -5.23 -12.56
C LEU A 83 3.90 -4.97 -13.80
N ALA A 84 3.52 -5.50 -14.97
CA ALA A 84 4.20 -5.18 -16.23
C ALA A 84 3.92 -3.75 -16.71
N TYR A 85 2.83 -3.15 -16.24
CA TYR A 85 2.39 -1.80 -16.61
C TYR A 85 2.71 -0.76 -15.53
N ALA A 86 2.62 -1.17 -14.27
CA ALA A 86 2.92 -0.33 -13.10
C ALA A 86 3.78 -1.12 -12.09
N PRO A 87 5.10 -1.26 -12.33
CA PRO A 87 6.01 -1.97 -11.43
C PRO A 87 6.02 -1.40 -10.00
N GLU A 88 5.76 -0.10 -9.85
CA GLU A 88 5.65 0.60 -8.57
C GLU A 88 4.55 0.04 -7.65
N LEU A 89 3.57 -0.71 -8.18
CA LEU A 89 2.57 -1.41 -7.39
C LEU A 89 3.09 -2.68 -6.71
N GLN A 90 4.34 -3.08 -6.96
CA GLN A 90 4.92 -4.26 -6.32
C GLN A 90 5.01 -4.10 -4.80
N SER A 91 5.37 -2.92 -4.29
CA SER A 91 5.40 -2.66 -2.84
C SER A 91 4.01 -2.86 -2.22
N VAL A 92 3.00 -2.30 -2.86
CA VAL A 92 1.58 -2.41 -2.45
C VAL A 92 1.14 -3.88 -2.44
N LEU A 93 1.50 -4.66 -3.46
CA LEU A 93 1.20 -6.09 -3.51
C LEU A 93 1.90 -6.87 -2.38
N VAL A 94 3.19 -6.62 -2.16
CA VAL A 94 3.96 -7.27 -1.08
C VAL A 94 3.32 -6.99 0.27
N GLN A 95 3.05 -5.71 0.57
CA GLN A 95 2.42 -5.29 1.81
C GLN A 95 1.03 -5.92 1.95
N ARG A 96 0.21 -5.94 0.88
CA ARG A 96 -1.13 -6.53 0.93
C ARG A 96 -1.10 -8.03 1.23
N LEU A 97 -0.15 -8.76 0.66
CA LEU A 97 0.05 -10.19 0.95
C LEU A 97 0.57 -10.41 2.37
N ALA A 98 1.50 -9.57 2.83
CA ALA A 98 1.99 -9.60 4.20
C ALA A 98 0.88 -9.31 5.24
N LEU A 99 -0.09 -8.46 4.90
CA LEU A 99 -1.21 -8.13 5.78
C LEU A 99 -2.04 -9.36 6.17
N ASP A 100 -2.25 -10.29 5.24
CA ASP A 100 -2.96 -11.54 5.51
C ASP A 100 -2.23 -12.36 6.59
N VAL A 101 -0.91 -12.49 6.47
CA VAL A 101 -0.07 -13.19 7.45
C VAL A 101 -0.11 -12.49 8.80
N LEU A 102 0.05 -11.16 8.82
CA LEU A 102 0.02 -10.34 10.04
C LEU A 102 -1.35 -10.34 10.74
N SER A 103 -2.43 -10.61 10.00
CA SER A 103 -3.80 -10.57 10.49
C SER A 103 -4.39 -11.96 10.72
N PHE A 104 -3.63 -13.03 10.46
CA PHE A 104 -4.10 -14.41 10.47
C PHE A 104 -5.35 -14.62 9.59
N GLN A 105 -5.35 -13.96 8.43
CA GLN A 105 -6.41 -14.02 7.44
C GLN A 105 -5.91 -14.69 6.16
N THR A 106 -6.85 -15.24 5.40
CA THR A 106 -6.57 -15.81 4.07
C THR A 106 -7.50 -15.13 3.08
N SER A 107 -6.99 -14.11 2.38
CA SER A 107 -7.74 -13.46 1.31
C SER A 107 -7.69 -14.29 0.03
N THR A 108 -8.76 -14.24 -0.74
CA THR A 108 -8.76 -14.79 -2.11
C THR A 108 -7.89 -13.91 -3.02
N GLN A 109 -7.39 -14.47 -4.13
CA GLN A 109 -6.62 -13.66 -5.08
C GLN A 109 -7.46 -12.51 -5.63
N VAL A 110 -8.76 -12.71 -5.84
CA VAL A 110 -9.66 -11.64 -6.28
C VAL A 110 -9.72 -10.48 -5.28
N GLN A 111 -9.74 -10.76 -3.97
CA GLN A 111 -9.73 -9.72 -2.95
C GLN A 111 -8.42 -8.93 -2.97
N ILE A 112 -7.28 -9.62 -3.10
CA ILE A 112 -5.95 -8.98 -3.20
C ILE A 112 -5.88 -8.07 -4.44
N VAL A 113 -6.31 -8.57 -5.62
CA VAL A 113 -6.35 -7.77 -6.85
C VAL A 113 -7.24 -6.54 -6.68
N ALA A 114 -8.40 -6.68 -6.06
CA ALA A 114 -9.33 -5.58 -5.84
C ALA A 114 -8.74 -4.48 -4.92
N ASP A 115 -8.00 -4.87 -3.89
CA ASP A 115 -7.35 -3.92 -2.99
C ASP A 115 -6.20 -3.17 -3.68
N VAL A 116 -5.31 -3.86 -4.41
CA VAL A 116 -4.24 -3.22 -5.18
C VAL A 116 -4.81 -2.32 -6.28
N ARG A 117 -5.88 -2.74 -6.95
CA ARG A 117 -6.60 -1.91 -7.94
C ARG A 117 -7.14 -0.63 -7.32
N ARG A 118 -7.65 -0.69 -6.09
CA ARG A 118 -8.16 0.49 -5.37
C ARG A 118 -7.05 1.51 -5.12
N VAL A 119 -5.87 1.05 -4.72
CA VAL A 119 -4.68 1.90 -4.56
C VAL A 119 -4.27 2.51 -5.90
N ALA A 120 -4.15 1.70 -6.95
CA ALA A 120 -3.77 2.17 -8.28
C ALA A 120 -4.72 3.28 -8.81
N ARG A 121 -6.04 3.10 -8.65
CA ARG A 121 -7.04 4.11 -9.06
C ARG A 121 -6.94 5.44 -8.31
N ARG A 122 -6.42 5.44 -7.08
CA ARG A 122 -6.19 6.65 -6.28
C ARG A 122 -4.86 7.32 -6.64
N SER A 123 -3.93 6.58 -7.22
CA SER A 123 -2.57 7.00 -7.54
C SER A 123 -2.52 7.74 -8.89
N GLY A 124 -3.40 8.72 -9.10
CA GLY A 124 -3.84 9.21 -10.42
C GLY A 124 -2.78 9.40 -11.52
N GLY A 125 -1.49 9.58 -11.19
CA GLY A 125 -0.39 9.62 -12.15
C GLY A 125 -0.12 8.33 -12.92
N ILE A 126 -0.54 7.16 -12.41
CA ILE A 126 -0.24 5.85 -13.04
C ILE A 126 -1.47 5.17 -13.66
N TRP A 127 -2.67 5.72 -13.45
CA TRP A 127 -3.91 5.07 -13.88
C TRP A 127 -4.28 5.42 -15.33
N ASP A 128 -4.20 4.43 -16.22
CA ASP A 128 -4.67 4.53 -17.60
C ASP A 128 -5.51 3.31 -18.03
N ASP A 129 -6.01 3.34 -19.27
CA ASP A 129 -6.82 2.26 -19.84
C ASP A 129 -6.04 0.94 -19.98
N ALA A 130 -4.72 1.00 -20.19
CA ALA A 130 -3.89 -0.18 -20.35
C ALA A 130 -3.72 -0.92 -19.01
N LEU A 131 -3.42 -0.17 -17.95
CA LEU A 131 -3.39 -0.66 -16.58
C LEU A 131 -4.78 -1.16 -16.14
N GLY A 132 -5.85 -0.44 -16.51
CA GLY A 132 -7.22 -0.89 -16.27
C GLY A 132 -7.51 -2.28 -16.85
N ARG A 133 -7.15 -2.51 -18.12
CA ARG A 133 -7.27 -3.83 -18.77
C ARG A 133 -6.36 -4.88 -18.13
N ALA A 134 -5.17 -4.50 -17.70
CA ALA A 134 -4.25 -5.42 -17.01
C ALA A 134 -4.84 -5.90 -15.68
N PHE A 135 -5.53 -5.02 -14.93
CA PHE A 135 -6.28 -5.41 -13.74
C PHE A 135 -7.48 -6.31 -14.05
N ASP A 136 -8.21 -6.07 -15.14
CA ASP A 136 -9.32 -6.94 -15.54
C ASP A 136 -8.82 -8.36 -15.89
N ASN A 137 -7.67 -8.47 -16.57
CA ASN A 137 -7.00 -9.74 -16.84
C ASN A 137 -6.56 -10.42 -15.53
N ALA A 138 -5.90 -9.68 -14.63
CA ALA A 138 -5.50 -10.19 -13.32
C ALA A 138 -6.69 -10.74 -12.52
N GLU A 139 -7.83 -10.05 -12.53
CA GLU A 139 -9.05 -10.49 -11.86
C GLU A 139 -9.64 -11.75 -12.51
N GLY A 140 -9.59 -11.86 -13.84
CA GLY A 140 -9.98 -13.08 -14.57
C GLY A 140 -9.13 -14.30 -14.19
N LEU A 141 -7.80 -14.13 -14.14
CA LEU A 141 -6.86 -15.16 -13.70
C LEU A 141 -7.09 -15.55 -12.24
N ALA A 142 -7.24 -14.55 -11.36
CA ALA A 142 -7.53 -14.74 -9.94
C ALA A 142 -8.81 -15.55 -9.72
N LYS A 143 -9.92 -15.18 -10.39
CA LYS A 143 -11.18 -15.95 -10.34
C LYS A 143 -11.04 -17.41 -10.78
N SER A 144 -10.13 -17.69 -11.73
CA SER A 144 -9.89 -19.06 -12.20
C SER A 144 -9.13 -19.90 -11.16
N ARG A 145 -8.20 -19.27 -10.44
CA ARG A 145 -7.36 -19.92 -9.43
C ARG A 145 -8.13 -20.13 -8.13
N ASP A 146 -8.86 -19.11 -7.68
CA ASP A 146 -9.69 -19.20 -6.48
C ASP A 146 -10.73 -20.32 -6.61
N ARG A 147 -11.24 -20.59 -7.82
CA ARG A 147 -12.13 -21.74 -8.10
C ARG A 147 -11.45 -23.11 -8.08
N ARG A 148 -10.13 -23.16 -8.26
CA ARG A 148 -9.32 -24.40 -8.28
C ARG A 148 -8.64 -24.67 -6.93
N ALA A 149 -8.67 -23.71 -6.01
CA ALA A 149 -8.16 -23.90 -4.67
C ALA A 149 -9.03 -24.95 -3.94
N PRO A 150 -8.43 -25.98 -3.33
CA PRO A 150 -9.14 -27.05 -2.62
C PRO A 150 -9.82 -26.58 -1.33
#